data_AF-A0A369JSU0-F1
#
_entry.id   AF-A0A369JSU0-F1
#
_cell.length_a   1.000
_cell.length_b   1.000
_cell.length_c   1.000
_cell.angle_alpha   90.00
_cell.angle_beta   90.00
_cell.angle_gamma   90.00
#
_symmetry.space_group_name_H-M   'P 1'
#
loop_
_entity.id
_entity.type
_entity.pdbx_description
1 polymer ?
#
loop_
_entity_poly.entity_id
_entity_poly.type
_entity_poly.pdbx_seq_one_letter_code
_entity_poly.pdbx_strand_id
1 'polypeptide(L)'
;MSNRARERFTAYRNSLRVLSARTGAPLPSLILSFGIIHEITAVVPLVSVFYGSRTLGIGEHIINAIVPEDLPTTDVENTWVKTVVRRWVEEGDAWAGRVGRRYGVFGYEKRIPGTPREAESLPKVTNHIAGDVANAVVAYGVTKALIPADYRTNSESVHTIIAPPTMTVYEPPNPIRYIALFVPVLLPRCTQTCVHLPPCGKFDLMPKLHLKRTPEKEAARQSRKQKRKEEKRKSKHGADFENTSQKRARTDDDYPQPWASSDEEQEASYFEPGPSSRPTTTTSMKPDYDKLRAEVEEQRFREKMFEAFEDDERLDSLEARLNDFAHIPGRWRPGGGAKSGKTIYDDTGVDEFLKTDPRHMDDEEYAEWIRLGMYRKTHANEYAEQQRKKALKAERRAEEKARRIETQRLEKVAEEEHQRKKLEREVRRQQYAREDYEARWKELLMGRADNSSAQRELRFHDIPWPILAAQRQKPDKRGAATGPVVVISLEHLTKEAITEFLVPPAVSTSPTLQEAEKKARKDKLRETFLRFHPDKFEGRFMQIIRESERVAVREAIGQVARCLNALMSEGTQNDVS
;
A
#
# COMPACT_ATOMS: atom_id res chain seq x y z
N MET A 1 8.17 16.57 -14.42
CA MET A 1 6.72 16.40 -14.72
C MET A 1 6.50 14.98 -15.20
N SER A 2 5.49 14.28 -14.67
CA SER A 2 5.15 12.90 -15.09
C SER A 2 4.69 12.85 -16.54
N ASN A 3 4.93 11.74 -17.27
CA ASN A 3 4.47 11.55 -18.66
C ASN A 3 2.97 11.77 -18.82
N ARG A 4 2.17 11.40 -17.80
CA ARG A 4 0.72 11.65 -17.75
C ARG A 4 0.35 13.14 -17.79
N ALA A 5 1.20 14.02 -17.24
CA ALA A 5 1.00 15.46 -17.31
C ALA A 5 1.29 16.02 -18.70
N ARG A 6 2.23 15.42 -19.45
CA ARG A 6 2.54 15.81 -20.84
C ARG A 6 1.40 15.40 -21.78
N GLU A 7 0.86 14.19 -21.64
CA GLU A 7 -0.26 13.69 -22.45
C GLU A 7 -1.53 14.52 -22.28
N ARG A 8 -1.88 14.86 -21.03
CA ARG A 8 -3.02 15.77 -20.75
C ARG A 8 -2.83 17.14 -21.38
N PHE A 9 -1.61 17.67 -21.34
CA PHE A 9 -1.29 18.96 -21.94
C PHE A 9 -1.36 18.92 -23.47
N THR A 10 -1.05 17.79 -24.10
CA THR A 10 -1.18 17.62 -25.57
C THR A 10 -2.64 17.59 -26.02
N ALA A 11 -3.52 16.90 -25.30
CA ALA A 11 -4.95 16.89 -25.61
C ALA A 11 -5.57 18.30 -25.50
N TYR A 12 -5.22 19.03 -24.43
CA TYR A 12 -5.66 20.40 -24.21
C TYR A 12 -5.12 21.39 -25.27
N ARG A 13 -3.88 21.21 -25.72
CA ARG A 13 -3.34 21.99 -26.84
C ARG A 13 -4.07 21.73 -28.15
N ASN A 14 -4.50 20.50 -28.39
CA ASN A 14 -5.24 20.15 -29.61
C ASN A 14 -6.64 20.77 -29.61
N SER A 15 -7.37 20.77 -28.49
CA SER A 15 -8.68 21.45 -28.40
C SER A 15 -8.54 22.96 -28.56
N LEU A 16 -7.53 23.57 -27.96
CA LEU A 16 -7.25 25.00 -28.14
C LEU A 16 -6.86 25.38 -29.57
N ARG A 17 -6.18 24.49 -30.31
CA ARG A 17 -5.91 24.70 -31.74
C ARG A 17 -7.19 24.72 -32.57
N VAL A 18 -8.14 23.83 -32.28
CA VAL A 18 -9.44 23.80 -32.96
C VAL A 18 -10.24 25.07 -32.67
N LEU A 19 -10.23 25.54 -31.42
CA LEU A 19 -10.87 26.81 -31.03
C LEU A 19 -10.20 28.03 -31.67
N SER A 20 -8.87 28.08 -31.69
CA SER A 20 -8.09 29.13 -32.36
C SER A 20 -8.39 29.18 -33.86
N ALA A 21 -8.47 28.02 -34.53
CA ALA A 21 -8.84 27.95 -35.95
C ALA A 21 -10.28 28.44 -36.23
N ARG A 22 -11.23 28.21 -35.32
CA ARG A 22 -12.62 28.67 -35.47
C ARG A 22 -12.80 30.16 -35.17
N THR A 23 -12.03 30.71 -34.24
CA THR A 23 -12.21 32.08 -33.74
C THR A 23 -11.27 33.10 -34.39
N GLY A 24 -10.22 32.65 -35.08
CA GLY A 24 -9.18 33.51 -35.63
C GLY A 24 -8.27 34.15 -34.57
N ALA A 25 -8.47 33.85 -33.28
CA ALA A 25 -7.65 34.40 -32.19
C ALA A 25 -6.30 33.65 -32.10
N PRO A 26 -5.18 34.36 -31.88
CA PRO A 26 -3.88 33.72 -31.75
C PRO A 26 -3.84 32.84 -30.49
N LEU A 27 -3.33 31.61 -30.62
CA LEU A 27 -3.27 30.61 -29.54
C LEU A 27 -2.75 31.16 -28.18
N PRO A 28 -1.71 32.03 -28.13
CA PRO A 28 -1.25 32.61 -26.86
C PRO A 28 -2.29 33.48 -26.15
N SER A 29 -3.13 34.23 -26.89
CA SER A 29 -4.15 35.09 -26.27
C SER A 29 -5.31 34.28 -25.68
N LEU A 30 -5.69 33.17 -26.34
CA LEU A 30 -6.69 32.23 -25.81
C LEU A 30 -6.20 31.51 -24.55
N ILE A 31 -4.93 31.11 -24.52
CA ILE A 31 -4.32 30.51 -23.33
C ILE A 31 -4.32 31.52 -22.18
N LEU A 32 -3.95 32.78 -22.47
CA LEU A 32 -3.91 33.84 -21.47
C LEU A 32 -5.31 34.17 -20.93
N SER A 33 -6.31 34.32 -21.80
CA SER A 33 -7.67 34.64 -21.37
C SER A 33 -8.31 33.52 -20.57
N PHE A 34 -8.12 32.26 -20.99
CA PHE A 34 -8.60 31.11 -20.23
C PHE A 34 -7.88 31.01 -18.88
N GLY A 35 -6.56 31.27 -18.83
CA GLY A 35 -5.81 31.35 -17.59
C GLY A 35 -6.37 32.42 -16.65
N ILE A 36 -6.60 33.63 -17.15
CA ILE A 36 -7.14 34.74 -16.35
C ILE A 36 -8.54 34.41 -15.83
N ILE A 37 -9.43 33.91 -16.68
CA ILE A 37 -10.80 33.55 -16.28
C ILE A 37 -10.77 32.41 -15.26
N HIS A 38 -9.94 31.38 -15.48
CA HIS A 38 -9.81 30.27 -14.54
C HIS A 38 -9.29 30.72 -13.18
N GLU A 39 -8.27 31.58 -13.16
CA GLU A 39 -7.73 32.14 -11.92
C GLU A 39 -8.76 33.04 -11.22
N ILE A 40 -9.48 33.90 -11.93
CA ILE A 40 -10.50 34.77 -11.34
C ILE A 40 -11.66 33.94 -10.76
N THR A 41 -12.15 32.95 -11.51
CA THR A 41 -13.24 32.07 -11.07
C THR A 41 -12.85 31.16 -9.91
N ALA A 42 -11.56 30.87 -9.71
CA ALA A 42 -11.07 30.14 -8.53
C ALA A 42 -10.80 31.06 -7.33
N VAL A 43 -10.17 32.22 -7.55
CA VAL A 43 -9.71 33.12 -6.49
C VAL A 43 -10.86 33.95 -5.91
N VAL A 44 -11.78 34.46 -6.73
CA VAL A 44 -12.86 35.33 -6.24
C VAL A 44 -13.76 34.60 -5.24
N PRO A 45 -14.31 33.41 -5.52
CA PRO A 45 -15.13 32.69 -4.54
C PRO A 45 -14.36 32.34 -3.28
N LEU A 46 -13.10 31.92 -3.41
CA LEU A 46 -12.25 31.57 -2.27
C LEU A 46 -12.08 32.78 -1.33
N VAL A 47 -11.75 33.95 -1.88
CA VAL A 47 -11.57 35.19 -1.12
C VAL A 47 -12.90 35.67 -0.54
N SER A 48 -13.98 35.65 -1.32
CA SER A 48 -15.31 36.06 -0.85
C SER A 48 -15.81 35.20 0.32
N VAL A 49 -15.69 33.87 0.22
CA VAL A 49 -16.09 32.96 1.31
C VAL A 49 -15.17 33.09 2.50
N PHE A 50 -13.86 33.31 2.28
CA PHE A 50 -12.92 33.55 3.37
C PHE A 50 -13.28 34.79 4.20
N TYR A 51 -13.50 35.93 3.53
CA TYR A 51 -13.88 37.16 4.25
C TYR A 51 -15.28 37.06 4.85
N GLY A 52 -16.23 36.41 4.17
CA GLY A 52 -17.57 36.19 4.71
C GLY A 52 -17.60 35.28 5.94
N SER A 53 -16.83 34.18 5.92
CA SER A 53 -16.69 33.30 7.10
C SER A 53 -15.98 33.99 8.25
N ARG A 54 -14.97 34.84 7.95
CA ARG A 54 -14.26 35.65 8.94
C ARG A 54 -15.14 36.71 9.59
N THR A 55 -15.96 37.45 8.84
CA THR A 55 -16.84 38.48 9.41
C THR A 55 -17.97 37.90 10.23
N LEU A 56 -18.44 36.69 9.88
CA LEU A 56 -19.55 36.02 10.56
C LEU A 56 -19.09 35.05 11.68
N GLY A 57 -17.78 34.81 11.84
CA GLY A 57 -17.24 33.85 12.80
C GLY A 57 -17.61 32.38 12.52
N ILE A 58 -18.05 32.07 11.30
CA ILE A 58 -18.60 30.75 10.94
C ILE A 58 -17.53 29.66 10.96
N GLY A 59 -16.28 30.01 10.65
CA GLY A 59 -15.19 29.02 10.51
C GLY A 59 -14.97 28.19 11.76
N GLU A 60 -14.93 28.83 12.93
CA GLU A 60 -14.72 28.14 14.21
C GLU A 60 -15.91 27.26 14.59
N HIS A 61 -17.14 27.73 14.36
CA HIS A 61 -18.36 26.98 14.64
C HIS A 61 -18.50 25.71 13.79
N ILE A 62 -18.20 25.79 12.49
CA ILE A 62 -18.28 24.64 11.58
C ILE A 62 -17.27 23.56 11.97
N ILE A 63 -16.01 23.94 12.24
CA ILE A 63 -14.97 22.97 12.60
C ILE A 63 -15.30 22.31 13.94
N ASN A 64 -15.72 23.07 14.94
CA ASN A 64 -16.10 22.51 16.25
C ASN A 64 -17.30 21.55 16.15
N ALA A 65 -18.22 21.77 15.20
CA ALA A 65 -19.36 20.88 14.97
C ALA A 65 -19.00 19.59 14.22
N ILE A 66 -17.94 19.59 13.40
CA ILE A 66 -17.53 18.43 12.58
C ILE A 66 -16.55 17.50 13.32
N VAL A 67 -15.82 18.03 14.30
CA VAL A 67 -14.76 17.33 15.04
C VAL A 67 -15.19 16.62 16.37
N PRO A 68 -16.47 16.52 16.82
CA PRO A 68 -16.74 15.71 18.00
C PRO A 68 -16.55 14.22 17.67
N GLU A 69 -15.65 13.55 18.38
CA GLU A 69 -15.27 12.14 18.15
C GLU A 69 -16.28 11.11 18.68
N ASP A 70 -17.22 11.49 19.54
CA ASP A 70 -17.90 10.48 20.39
C ASP A 70 -19.44 10.43 20.31
N LEU A 71 -20.08 10.99 19.26
CA LEU A 71 -21.54 10.86 19.13
C LEU A 71 -21.92 9.60 18.31
N PRO A 72 -22.69 8.65 18.89
CA PRO A 72 -23.15 7.47 18.17
C PRO A 72 -24.18 7.90 17.11
N THR A 73 -23.73 8.01 15.86
CA THR A 73 -24.60 8.38 14.74
C THR A 73 -25.30 7.15 14.18
N THR A 74 -26.62 7.11 14.32
CA THR A 74 -27.50 6.06 13.76
C THR A 74 -27.86 6.27 12.28
N ASP A 75 -27.44 7.37 11.64
CA ASP A 75 -27.75 7.66 10.23
C ASP A 75 -26.57 7.41 9.28
N VAL A 76 -26.72 6.40 8.43
CA VAL A 76 -25.74 5.97 7.42
C VAL A 76 -25.47 7.07 6.38
N GLU A 77 -26.47 7.88 6.03
CA GLU A 77 -26.34 8.95 5.03
C GLU A 77 -25.44 10.11 5.52
N ASN A 78 -25.50 10.41 6.82
CA ASN A 78 -24.64 11.41 7.45
C ASN A 78 -23.17 10.96 7.51
N THR A 79 -22.89 9.65 7.41
CA THR A 79 -21.52 9.12 7.46
C THR A 79 -20.73 9.46 6.20
N TRP A 80 -21.32 9.34 5.00
CA TRP A 80 -20.63 9.69 3.76
C TRP A 80 -20.29 11.17 3.71
N VAL A 81 -21.26 12.05 4.00
CA VAL A 81 -21.03 13.51 4.01
C VAL A 81 -19.94 13.88 5.02
N LYS A 82 -19.97 13.30 6.22
CA LYS A 82 -18.91 13.52 7.23
C LYS A 82 -17.53 13.08 6.75
N THR A 83 -17.39 11.93 6.08
CA THR A 83 -16.09 11.48 5.56
C THR A 83 -15.55 12.40 4.46
N VAL A 84 -16.42 12.86 3.56
CA VAL A 84 -16.06 13.79 2.48
C VAL A 84 -15.64 15.14 3.05
N VAL A 85 -16.41 15.66 4.00
CA VAL A 85 -16.11 16.93 4.67
C VAL A 85 -14.82 16.82 5.48
N ARG A 86 -14.60 15.73 6.24
CA ARG A 86 -13.35 15.47 6.97
C ARG A 86 -12.15 15.49 6.02
N ARG A 87 -12.25 14.79 4.89
CA ARG A 87 -11.20 14.79 3.86
C ARG A 87 -10.94 16.19 3.30
N TRP A 88 -11.98 16.99 3.07
CA TRP A 88 -11.80 18.36 2.59
C TRP A 88 -11.18 19.28 3.65
N VAL A 89 -11.50 19.06 4.92
CA VAL A 89 -10.89 19.76 6.06
C VAL A 89 -9.40 19.44 6.14
N GLU A 90 -9.02 18.17 6.06
CA GLU A 90 -7.61 17.73 6.05
C GLU A 90 -6.84 18.27 4.83
N GLU A 91 -7.43 18.19 3.63
CA GLU A 91 -6.83 18.74 2.41
C GLU A 91 -6.69 20.27 2.48
N GLY A 92 -7.70 20.94 3.04
CA GLY A 92 -7.75 22.37 3.27
C GLY A 92 -6.71 22.83 4.28
N ASP A 93 -6.54 22.12 5.40
CA ASP A 93 -5.54 22.42 6.44
C ASP A 93 -4.12 22.26 5.87
N ALA A 94 -3.87 21.17 5.14
CA ALA A 94 -2.60 20.97 4.46
C ALA A 94 -2.31 22.06 3.42
N TRP A 95 -3.35 22.56 2.72
CA TRP A 95 -3.22 23.68 1.78
C TRP A 95 -2.97 25.01 2.51
N ALA A 96 -3.75 25.32 3.54
CA ALA A 96 -3.63 26.54 4.35
C ALA A 96 -2.24 26.61 5.00
N GLY A 97 -1.72 25.51 5.55
CA GLY A 97 -0.37 25.45 6.07
C GLY A 97 0.72 25.65 5.00
N ARG A 98 0.53 25.15 3.77
CA ARG A 98 1.49 25.38 2.67
C ARG A 98 1.49 26.83 2.20
N VAL A 99 0.32 27.44 2.03
CA VAL A 99 0.16 28.82 1.57
C VAL A 99 0.57 29.78 2.69
N GLY A 100 0.10 29.55 3.90
CA GLY A 100 0.44 30.28 5.11
C GLY A 100 1.95 30.38 5.30
N ARG A 101 2.66 29.26 5.33
CA ARG A 101 4.13 29.27 5.46
C ARG A 101 4.85 29.89 4.27
N ARG A 102 4.29 29.83 3.06
CA ARG A 102 4.92 30.43 1.86
C ARG A 102 4.83 31.96 1.89
N TYR A 103 3.71 32.50 2.34
CA TYR A 103 3.42 33.93 2.23
C TYR A 103 3.43 34.67 3.58
N GLY A 104 3.46 33.98 4.71
CA GLY A 104 3.31 34.57 6.04
C GLY A 104 1.87 34.95 6.37
N VAL A 105 0.90 34.15 5.91
CA VAL A 105 -0.54 34.44 6.03
C VAL A 105 -1.23 33.41 6.93
N PHE A 106 -2.43 33.70 7.43
CA PHE A 106 -3.20 32.85 8.35
C PHE A 106 -2.50 32.53 9.68
N GLY A 107 -1.63 33.44 10.15
CA GLY A 107 -0.88 33.26 11.40
C GLY A 107 0.35 32.35 11.29
N TYR A 108 0.67 31.84 10.10
CA TYR A 108 1.92 31.11 9.88
C TYR A 108 3.08 32.08 9.63
N GLU A 109 4.24 31.77 10.20
CA GLU A 109 5.47 32.51 9.93
C GLU A 109 5.94 32.29 8.49
N LYS A 110 6.35 33.37 7.81
CA LYS A 110 6.84 33.32 6.42
C LYS A 110 8.17 32.57 6.38
N ARG A 111 8.21 31.47 5.63
CA ARG A 111 9.43 30.68 5.45
C ARG A 111 10.49 31.49 4.71
N ILE A 112 11.67 31.59 5.32
CA ILE A 112 12.86 32.17 4.69
C ILE A 112 13.33 31.22 3.57
N PRO A 113 13.45 31.70 2.32
CA PRO A 113 13.91 30.86 1.20
C PRO A 113 15.35 30.40 1.45
N GLY A 114 15.57 29.07 1.44
CA GLY A 114 16.89 28.47 1.62
C GLY A 114 17.05 27.60 2.87
N THR A 115 16.09 27.62 3.80
CA THR A 115 16.11 26.67 4.93
C THR A 115 15.76 25.26 4.42
N PRO A 116 16.62 24.24 4.61
CA PRO A 116 16.33 22.88 4.17
C PRO A 116 15.03 22.38 4.81
N ARG A 117 14.27 21.59 4.03
CA ARG A 117 13.04 20.92 4.46
C ARG A 117 13.38 19.78 5.42
N GLU A 118 13.99 20.09 6.57
CA GLU A 118 14.07 19.11 7.65
C GLU A 118 12.65 18.75 8.07
N ALA A 119 12.44 17.45 8.34
CA ALA A 119 11.17 16.91 8.79
C ALA A 119 10.87 17.43 10.19
N GLU A 120 10.50 18.70 10.28
CA GLU A 120 9.94 19.30 11.47
C GLU A 120 8.61 18.60 11.73
N SER A 121 8.60 17.79 12.78
CA SER A 121 7.39 17.45 13.52
C SER A 121 6.60 18.75 13.68
N LEU A 122 5.48 18.82 12.97
CA LEU A 122 4.46 19.85 13.17
C LEU A 122 4.34 20.04 14.68
N PRO A 123 4.64 21.21 15.27
CA PRO A 123 4.09 21.51 16.57
C PRO A 123 2.59 21.30 16.36
N LYS A 124 2.07 20.25 16.99
CA LYS A 124 0.67 19.86 16.95
C LYS A 124 -0.03 21.08 17.51
N VAL A 125 -0.47 21.99 16.62
CA VAL A 125 -1.08 23.26 17.00
C VAL A 125 -2.23 22.84 17.90
N THR A 126 -2.06 23.15 19.17
CA THR A 126 -2.82 22.61 20.29
C THR A 126 -4.28 22.96 20.12
N ASN A 127 -5.14 22.00 19.73
CA ASN A 127 -6.61 21.96 19.74
C ASN A 127 -7.44 23.22 19.38
N HIS A 128 -6.80 24.31 18.98
CA HIS A 128 -7.34 25.58 18.57
C HIS A 128 -6.67 25.90 17.25
N ILE A 129 -7.33 25.45 16.18
CA ILE A 129 -7.08 25.98 14.85
C ILE A 129 -7.29 27.49 14.97
N ALA A 130 -6.25 28.29 14.75
CA ALA A 130 -6.38 29.74 14.75
C ALA A 130 -7.55 30.12 13.82
N GLY A 131 -8.46 30.99 14.26
CA GLY A 131 -9.72 31.27 13.55
C GLY A 131 -9.54 31.56 12.04
N ASP A 132 -8.43 32.17 11.67
CA ASP A 132 -8.08 32.42 10.26
C ASP A 132 -7.78 31.15 9.45
N VAL A 133 -7.17 30.14 10.05
CA VAL A 133 -6.97 28.83 9.40
C VAL A 133 -8.33 28.14 9.25
N ALA A 134 -9.20 28.23 10.25
CA ALA A 134 -10.54 27.66 10.19
C ALA A 134 -11.36 28.27 9.04
N ASN A 135 -11.35 29.60 8.92
CA ASN A 135 -11.98 30.34 7.83
C ASN A 135 -11.39 29.96 6.45
N ALA A 136 -10.07 29.76 6.36
CA ALA A 136 -9.41 29.33 5.12
C ALA A 136 -9.82 27.92 4.69
N VAL A 137 -9.95 26.99 5.65
CA VAL A 137 -10.39 25.62 5.39
C VAL A 137 -11.85 25.57 4.93
N VAL A 138 -12.73 26.34 5.58
CA VAL A 138 -14.14 26.45 5.18
C VAL A 138 -14.26 27.07 3.79
N ALA A 139 -13.53 28.16 3.53
CA ALA A 139 -13.50 28.79 2.21
C ALA A 139 -13.05 27.81 1.12
N TYR A 140 -12.02 27.01 1.39
CA TYR A 140 -11.55 25.96 0.48
C TYR A 140 -12.64 24.90 0.22
N GLY A 141 -13.27 24.38 1.29
CA GLY A 141 -14.32 23.37 1.17
C GLY A 141 -15.54 23.85 0.40
N VAL A 142 -16.04 25.05 0.72
CA VAL A 142 -17.20 25.66 0.05
C VAL A 142 -16.88 25.98 -1.41
N THR A 143 -15.72 26.57 -1.72
CA THR A 143 -15.30 26.84 -3.10
C THR A 143 -15.24 25.55 -3.91
N LYS A 144 -14.73 24.47 -3.31
CA LYS A 144 -14.68 23.15 -3.94
C LYS A 144 -16.06 22.50 -4.14
N ALA A 145 -17.05 22.86 -3.31
CA ALA A 145 -18.42 22.40 -3.43
C ALA A 145 -19.24 23.21 -4.47
N LEU A 146 -18.93 24.51 -4.62
CA LEU A 146 -19.57 25.40 -5.59
C LEU A 146 -19.13 25.17 -7.03
N ILE A 147 -17.97 24.53 -7.27
CA ILE A 147 -17.57 24.11 -8.61
C ILE A 147 -18.53 22.99 -9.06
N PRO A 148 -19.31 23.20 -10.14
CA PRO A 148 -20.37 22.27 -10.55
C PRO A 148 -19.87 20.83 -10.65
N ALA A 149 -20.68 19.90 -10.13
CA ALA A 149 -20.36 18.47 -10.07
C ALA A 149 -20.01 17.86 -11.45
N ASP A 150 -20.46 18.47 -12.54
CA ASP A 150 -20.15 18.05 -13.92
C ASP A 150 -18.66 18.16 -14.29
N TYR A 151 -17.91 19.07 -13.65
CA TYR A 151 -16.44 19.12 -13.78
C TYR A 151 -15.74 18.11 -12.85
N ARG A 152 -16.47 17.53 -11.90
CA ARG A 152 -15.92 16.77 -10.76
C ARG A 152 -15.86 15.27 -11.03
N THR A 153 -16.85 14.70 -11.70
CA THR A 153 -16.89 13.26 -12.06
C THR A 153 -16.07 12.95 -13.31
N ASN A 154 -15.82 13.94 -14.17
CA ASN A 154 -15.14 13.73 -15.44
C ASN A 154 -13.59 13.82 -15.40
N SER A 155 -12.96 14.13 -14.27
CA SER A 155 -11.47 14.24 -14.23
C SER A 155 -10.72 12.92 -14.34
N GLU A 156 -11.43 11.78 -14.24
CA GLU A 156 -10.87 10.43 -14.44
C GLU A 156 -11.34 9.76 -15.75
N SER A 157 -12.33 10.30 -16.45
CA SER A 157 -12.88 9.70 -17.67
C SER A 157 -13.47 10.73 -18.65
N VAL A 158 -12.62 11.56 -19.27
CA VAL A 158 -13.01 12.25 -20.53
C VAL A 158 -12.49 11.46 -21.72
N HIS A 159 -13.28 10.48 -22.15
CA HIS A 159 -13.35 10.08 -23.55
C HIS A 159 -14.81 9.87 -23.91
N THR A 160 -15.20 10.47 -25.04
CA THR A 160 -16.43 10.18 -25.81
C THR A 160 -17.69 10.95 -25.44
N ILE A 161 -17.73 12.25 -25.78
CA ILE A 161 -18.96 12.88 -26.32
C ILE A 161 -18.55 13.86 -27.43
N ILE A 162 -18.43 13.35 -28.66
CA ILE A 162 -18.66 14.13 -29.89
C ILE A 162 -19.41 13.21 -30.85
N ALA A 163 -20.74 13.27 -30.81
CA ALA A 163 -21.60 12.94 -31.94
C ALA A 163 -22.70 14.03 -31.96
N PRO A 164 -22.96 14.68 -33.10
CA PRO A 164 -23.90 15.79 -33.18
C PRO A 164 -25.35 15.29 -33.18
N PRO A 165 -26.29 15.93 -32.46
CA PRO A 165 -27.69 15.79 -32.80
C PRO A 165 -27.96 16.55 -34.10
N THR A 166 -28.56 15.86 -35.06
CA THR A 166 -29.25 16.44 -36.21
C THR A 166 -30.37 17.34 -35.69
N MET A 167 -30.14 18.64 -35.63
CA MET A 167 -31.17 19.62 -35.36
C MET A 167 -31.50 20.36 -36.65
N THR A 168 -32.78 20.24 -37.00
CA THR A 168 -33.46 20.85 -38.14
C THR A 168 -33.32 22.36 -38.15
N VAL A 169 -33.23 22.88 -39.38
CA VAL A 169 -33.20 24.29 -39.78
C VAL A 169 -34.20 25.13 -38.99
N TYR A 170 -33.69 26.09 -38.23
CA TYR A 170 -34.39 27.34 -37.91
C TYR A 170 -33.35 28.45 -37.79
N GLU A 171 -33.51 29.46 -38.62
CA GLU A 171 -32.68 30.67 -38.73
C GLU A 171 -33.01 31.62 -37.57
N PRO A 172 -32.02 32.20 -36.86
CA PRO A 172 -32.28 33.38 -36.05
C PRO A 172 -31.35 34.56 -36.37
N PRO A 173 -31.82 35.81 -36.15
CA PRO A 173 -31.10 37.02 -36.48
C PRO A 173 -30.05 37.40 -35.41
N ASN A 174 -29.04 38.14 -35.88
CA ASN A 174 -27.90 38.72 -35.17
C ASN A 174 -28.15 39.16 -33.70
N PRO A 175 -27.18 38.86 -32.81
CA PRO A 175 -26.93 39.68 -31.64
C PRO A 175 -25.47 40.16 -31.58
N ILE A 176 -25.17 41.27 -32.25
CA ILE A 176 -24.03 42.14 -31.89
C ILE A 176 -24.64 43.40 -31.27
N ARG A 177 -24.70 43.42 -29.94
CA ARG A 177 -24.86 44.58 -29.04
C ARG A 177 -25.29 44.00 -27.70
N TYR A 178 -24.40 43.98 -26.71
CA TYR A 178 -24.65 43.99 -25.26
C TYR A 178 -23.43 43.41 -24.50
N ILE A 179 -22.23 43.94 -24.75
CA ILE A 179 -21.14 43.90 -23.75
C ILE A 179 -20.38 45.23 -23.86
N ALA A 180 -21.01 46.28 -23.35
CA ALA A 180 -20.37 47.53 -22.96
C ALA A 180 -21.13 48.00 -21.73
N LEU A 181 -20.40 48.59 -20.78
CA LEU A 181 -20.81 49.01 -19.43
C LEU A 181 -20.53 47.95 -18.34
N PHE A 182 -19.30 47.97 -17.80
CA PHE A 182 -18.99 48.07 -16.36
C PHE A 182 -17.49 47.83 -16.10
N VAL A 183 -16.65 48.88 -16.23
CA VAL A 183 -15.37 48.98 -15.50
C VAL A 183 -15.02 50.48 -15.32
N PRO A 184 -15.06 51.05 -14.10
CA PRO A 184 -14.41 52.32 -13.83
C PRO A 184 -12.96 52.10 -13.37
N VAL A 185 -12.05 52.67 -14.15
CA VAL A 185 -10.90 53.52 -13.77
C VAL A 185 -10.39 53.39 -12.32
N LEU A 186 -9.13 52.94 -12.16
CA LEU A 186 -8.11 53.51 -11.27
C LEU A 186 -6.75 52.81 -11.49
N LEU A 187 -5.85 53.46 -12.22
CA LEU A 187 -4.41 53.15 -12.25
C LEU A 187 -3.64 54.47 -12.13
N PRO A 188 -2.74 54.63 -11.13
CA PRO A 188 -1.74 55.67 -11.18
C PRO A 188 -0.52 55.19 -11.98
N ARG A 189 -0.06 56.08 -12.86
CA ARG A 189 1.22 56.00 -13.57
C ARG A 189 2.36 56.01 -12.56
N CYS A 190 3.34 55.12 -12.72
CA CYS A 190 4.65 55.29 -12.10
C CYS A 190 5.76 55.08 -13.13
N THR A 191 6.64 56.07 -13.15
CA THR A 191 7.66 56.36 -14.14
C THR A 191 8.92 55.54 -13.92
N GLN A 192 9.37 54.94 -15.02
CA GLN A 192 10.74 54.69 -15.46
C GLN A 192 11.85 55.44 -14.69
N THR A 193 12.71 54.69 -14.00
CA THR A 193 14.10 55.07 -13.72
C THR A 193 15.01 53.85 -13.85
N CYS A 194 15.83 53.85 -14.90
CA CYS A 194 16.96 52.95 -15.07
C CYS A 194 18.12 53.43 -14.19
N VAL A 195 18.64 52.57 -13.31
CA VAL A 195 19.94 52.80 -12.66
C VAL A 195 20.85 51.60 -12.88
N HIS A 196 22.02 51.94 -13.39
CA HIS A 196 23.18 51.13 -13.73
C HIS A 196 23.79 50.50 -12.46
N LEU A 197 24.17 49.21 -12.50
CA LEU A 197 24.92 48.54 -11.43
C LEU A 197 26.27 48.00 -11.94
N PRO A 198 27.38 48.20 -11.18
CA PRO A 198 28.75 47.81 -11.54
C PRO A 198 29.11 46.37 -11.10
N PRO A 199 30.28 45.82 -11.53
CA PRO A 199 30.58 44.39 -11.44
C PRO A 199 31.06 43.91 -10.05
N CYS A 200 30.82 42.62 -9.84
CA CYS A 200 31.04 41.86 -8.60
C CYS A 200 32.50 41.84 -8.12
N GLY A 201 32.69 42.25 -6.86
CA GLY A 201 33.91 42.02 -6.08
C GLY A 201 33.88 40.68 -5.33
N LYS A 202 35.04 40.02 -5.26
CA LYS A 202 35.31 38.78 -4.52
C LYS A 202 35.15 39.00 -3.02
N PHE A 203 34.37 38.16 -2.34
CA PHE A 203 34.31 38.13 -0.87
C PHE A 203 35.08 36.93 -0.33
N ASP A 204 36.07 37.24 0.51
CA ASP A 204 36.91 36.31 1.26
C ASP A 204 36.11 35.50 2.29
N LEU A 205 36.55 34.25 2.46
CA LEU A 205 36.05 33.29 3.44
C LEU A 205 36.21 33.80 4.87
N MET A 206 35.10 34.04 5.57
CA MET A 206 35.11 34.16 7.03
C MET A 206 35.11 32.77 7.70
N PRO A 207 35.88 32.58 8.79
CA PRO A 207 35.94 31.32 9.53
C PRO A 207 34.62 31.04 10.25
N LYS A 208 34.10 29.82 10.06
CA LYS A 208 32.84 29.32 10.65
C LYS A 208 32.88 29.42 12.18
N LEU A 209 32.02 30.27 12.73
CA LEU A 209 31.76 30.35 14.16
C LEU A 209 31.13 29.03 14.64
N HIS A 210 31.86 28.28 15.48
CA HIS A 210 31.33 27.09 16.14
C HIS A 210 30.42 27.51 17.30
N LEU A 211 29.12 27.67 17.03
CA LEU A 211 28.15 27.83 18.12
C LEU A 211 28.13 26.57 18.99
N LYS A 212 28.30 26.76 20.30
CA LYS A 212 28.14 25.72 21.32
C LYS A 212 26.75 25.11 21.17
N ARG A 213 26.69 23.78 21.14
CA ARG A 213 25.43 23.04 20.93
C ARG A 213 24.51 23.21 22.14
N THR A 214 23.22 23.33 21.88
CA THR A 214 22.19 23.37 22.91
C THR A 214 22.11 22.03 23.66
N PRO A 215 21.74 22.03 24.96
CA PRO A 215 21.68 20.82 25.78
C PRO A 215 20.75 19.73 25.21
N GLU A 216 19.69 20.14 24.53
CA GLU A 216 18.75 19.23 23.86
C GLU A 216 19.40 18.47 22.68
N LYS A 217 20.26 19.15 21.92
CA LYS A 217 21.01 18.54 20.80
C LYS A 217 22.08 17.58 21.30
N GLU A 218 22.55 17.78 22.53
CA GLU A 218 23.48 16.89 23.21
C GLU A 218 22.77 15.62 23.72
N ALA A 219 21.57 15.76 24.31
CA ALA A 219 20.72 14.64 24.70
C ALA A 219 20.34 13.74 23.51
N ALA A 220 19.93 14.33 22.37
CA ALA A 220 19.63 13.58 21.15
C ALA A 220 20.86 12.86 20.57
N ARG A 221 22.05 13.43 20.73
CA ARG A 221 23.30 12.79 20.31
C ARG A 221 23.68 11.65 21.25
N GLN A 222 23.44 11.80 22.55
CA GLN A 222 23.69 10.75 23.54
C GLN A 222 22.74 9.56 23.32
N SER A 223 21.46 9.78 23.06
CA SER A 223 20.51 8.69 22.74
C SER A 223 20.89 7.97 21.44
N ARG A 224 21.31 8.70 20.40
CA ARG A 224 21.81 8.10 19.15
C ARG A 224 23.11 7.33 19.35
N LYS A 225 23.99 7.80 20.24
CA LYS A 225 25.23 7.11 20.61
C LYS A 225 24.95 5.86 21.45
N GLN A 226 23.94 5.88 22.32
CA GLN A 226 23.46 4.72 23.08
C GLN A 226 22.84 3.67 22.15
N LYS A 227 21.94 4.04 21.25
CA LYS A 227 21.37 3.12 20.23
C LYS A 227 22.45 2.45 19.39
N ARG A 228 23.42 3.22 18.87
CA ARG A 228 24.57 2.66 18.13
C ARG A 228 25.46 1.75 18.98
N LYS A 229 25.60 2.02 20.29
CA LYS A 229 26.34 1.14 21.20
C LYS A 229 25.56 -0.14 21.47
N GLU A 230 24.24 -0.08 21.61
CA GLU A 230 23.38 -1.22 21.83
C GLU A 230 23.32 -2.13 20.60
N GLU A 231 23.17 -1.57 19.39
CA GLU A 231 23.28 -2.30 18.13
C GLU A 231 24.65 -3.00 18.00
N LYS A 232 25.75 -2.30 18.36
CA LYS A 232 27.09 -2.92 18.38
C LYS A 232 27.27 -3.98 19.46
N ARG A 233 26.55 -3.91 20.58
CA ARG A 233 26.57 -4.97 21.60
C ARG A 233 25.77 -6.18 21.13
N LYS A 234 24.61 -5.98 20.49
CA LYS A 234 23.82 -7.05 19.86
C LYS A 234 24.61 -7.74 18.74
N SER A 235 25.29 -6.97 17.89
CA SER A 235 26.11 -7.56 16.81
C SER A 235 27.35 -8.31 17.32
N LYS A 236 27.89 -7.95 18.50
CA LYS A 236 29.02 -8.67 19.10
C LYS A 236 28.57 -9.93 19.84
N HIS A 237 27.50 -9.86 20.63
CA HIS A 237 26.97 -11.06 21.30
C HIS A 237 26.41 -12.12 20.35
N GLY A 238 25.98 -11.75 19.14
CA GLY A 238 25.58 -12.72 18.12
C GLY A 238 26.74 -13.45 17.42
N ALA A 239 27.98 -12.96 17.55
CA ALA A 239 29.14 -13.54 16.86
C ALA A 239 30.01 -14.44 17.75
N ASP A 240 29.86 -14.35 19.08
CA ASP A 240 30.77 -15.01 20.03
C ASP A 240 30.27 -16.40 20.51
N PHE A 241 29.06 -16.83 20.13
CA PHE A 241 28.52 -18.14 20.56
C PHE A 241 28.68 -19.29 19.54
N GLU A 242 29.14 -19.01 18.32
CA GLU A 242 29.27 -20.04 17.26
C GLU A 242 30.72 -20.43 16.90
N ASN A 243 31.74 -19.82 17.50
CA ASN A 243 33.12 -20.03 17.05
C ASN A 243 34.07 -20.70 18.07
N THR A 244 33.53 -21.40 19.08
CA THR A 244 34.34 -22.11 20.10
C THR A 244 34.27 -23.65 20.05
N SER A 245 33.62 -24.26 19.05
CA SER A 245 33.50 -25.74 18.99
C SER A 245 34.21 -26.43 17.81
N GLN A 246 35.00 -25.73 17.00
CA GLN A 246 35.70 -26.38 15.87
C GLN A 246 37.19 -26.00 15.81
N LYS A 247 37.96 -26.47 16.81
CA LYS A 247 39.41 -26.54 16.66
C LYS A 247 40.01 -27.68 17.48
N ARG A 248 40.12 -28.85 16.85
CA ARG A 248 41.20 -29.86 16.91
C ARG A 248 40.65 -31.29 16.92
N ALA A 249 40.61 -31.89 15.74
CA ALA A 249 41.05 -33.27 15.54
C ALA A 249 41.49 -33.38 14.08
N ARG A 250 42.80 -33.15 13.85
CA ARG A 250 43.49 -33.76 12.71
C ARG A 250 43.65 -35.23 13.10
N THR A 251 42.90 -36.09 12.45
CA THR A 251 43.28 -37.49 12.29
C THR A 251 43.47 -37.68 10.80
N ASP A 252 44.75 -37.79 10.43
CA ASP A 252 45.18 -38.57 9.29
C ASP A 252 44.53 -39.94 9.41
N ASP A 253 43.83 -40.40 8.39
CA ASP A 253 43.74 -41.80 8.02
C ASP A 253 43.11 -41.89 6.63
N ASP A 254 44.02 -42.08 5.66
CA ASP A 254 43.90 -43.00 4.52
C ASP A 254 42.65 -43.88 4.55
N TYR A 255 41.73 -43.68 3.60
CA TYR A 255 41.12 -44.78 2.84
C TYR A 255 40.56 -44.23 1.51
N PRO A 256 40.92 -44.84 0.36
CA PRO A 256 40.37 -44.50 -0.94
C PRO A 256 39.05 -45.26 -1.14
N GLN A 257 38.02 -44.59 -1.67
CA GLN A 257 36.95 -45.33 -2.33
C GLN A 257 36.55 -44.69 -3.66
N PRO A 258 36.42 -45.50 -4.74
CA PRO A 258 36.43 -45.07 -6.13
C PRO A 258 35.00 -44.90 -6.66
N TRP A 259 34.88 -44.76 -7.98
CA TRP A 259 33.66 -44.68 -8.80
C TRP A 259 33.13 -43.27 -9.08
N ALA A 260 33.81 -42.59 -10.01
CA ALA A 260 33.12 -41.94 -11.12
C ALA A 260 33.92 -42.24 -12.40
N SER A 261 33.34 -43.07 -13.27
CA SER A 261 33.84 -43.36 -14.60
C SER A 261 33.55 -42.20 -15.56
N SER A 262 34.51 -41.96 -16.48
CA SER A 262 34.38 -41.45 -17.87
C SER A 262 33.62 -40.15 -18.09
N ASP A 263 33.95 -39.25 -19.00
CA ASP A 263 34.92 -39.02 -20.09
C ASP A 263 34.48 -37.59 -20.52
N GLU A 264 35.27 -36.58 -20.86
CA GLU A 264 36.36 -36.53 -21.82
C GLU A 264 37.28 -35.34 -21.48
N GLU A 265 38.52 -35.50 -21.94
CA GLU A 265 39.63 -34.56 -21.93
C GLU A 265 39.41 -33.36 -22.86
N GLN A 266 39.79 -32.14 -22.45
CA GLN A 266 40.52 -31.23 -23.36
C GLN A 266 41.37 -30.19 -22.61
N GLU A 267 42.62 -30.57 -22.41
CA GLU A 267 43.85 -29.87 -22.74
C GLU A 267 43.98 -28.34 -22.54
N ALA A 268 44.90 -27.99 -21.63
CA ALA A 268 45.89 -26.92 -21.70
C ALA A 268 45.43 -25.46 -21.89
N SER A 269 45.64 -24.64 -20.85
CA SER A 269 46.65 -23.59 -20.99
C SER A 269 47.12 -23.08 -19.63
N TYR A 270 48.44 -23.16 -19.49
CA TYR A 270 49.29 -22.63 -18.46
C TYR A 270 49.33 -21.11 -18.59
N PHE A 271 48.73 -20.35 -17.66
CA PHE A 271 49.04 -18.94 -17.49
C PHE A 271 48.89 -18.55 -16.01
N GLU A 272 50.04 -18.41 -15.35
CA GLU A 272 50.19 -17.48 -14.21
C GLU A 272 49.71 -16.08 -14.63
N PRO A 273 49.10 -15.33 -13.70
CA PRO A 273 49.79 -14.09 -13.35
C PRO A 273 49.65 -13.68 -11.88
N GLY A 274 50.81 -13.37 -11.28
CA GLY A 274 51.14 -12.07 -10.71
C GLY A 274 50.17 -11.39 -9.70
N PRO A 275 50.63 -11.08 -8.47
CA PRO A 275 49.86 -10.28 -7.53
C PRO A 275 49.90 -8.80 -7.94
N SER A 276 48.82 -8.31 -8.55
CA SER A 276 48.63 -6.87 -8.80
C SER A 276 47.53 -6.31 -7.91
N SER A 277 47.95 -5.42 -7.02
CA SER A 277 47.17 -4.61 -6.11
C SER A 277 46.27 -3.64 -6.87
N ARG A 278 44.95 -3.73 -6.70
CA ARG A 278 44.06 -2.59 -6.94
C ARG A 278 42.76 -2.69 -6.13
N PRO A 279 42.41 -1.70 -5.30
CA PRO A 279 41.16 -1.69 -4.56
C PRO A 279 40.03 -1.18 -5.45
N THR A 280 39.18 -2.09 -5.94
CA THR A 280 37.92 -1.72 -6.59
C THR A 280 36.88 -1.42 -5.53
N THR A 281 36.72 -0.15 -5.21
CA THR A 281 35.54 0.37 -4.51
C THR A 281 34.31 0.23 -5.40
N THR A 282 33.16 -0.07 -4.78
CA THR A 282 31.78 -0.10 -5.34
C THR A 282 31.24 -1.46 -5.79
N THR A 283 31.51 -2.51 -5.01
CA THR A 283 30.65 -3.70 -5.03
C THR A 283 29.33 -3.33 -4.37
N SER A 284 28.29 -3.15 -5.20
CA SER A 284 26.92 -3.22 -4.70
C SER A 284 26.78 -4.57 -4.02
N MET A 285 26.65 -4.56 -2.69
CA MET A 285 26.32 -5.75 -1.91
C MET A 285 24.98 -6.27 -2.42
N LYS A 286 25.04 -7.18 -3.38
CA LYS A 286 23.95 -8.11 -3.58
C LYS A 286 23.85 -8.86 -2.26
N PRO A 287 22.71 -8.81 -1.56
CA PRO A 287 22.54 -9.62 -0.37
C PRO A 287 22.81 -11.08 -0.76
N ASP A 288 23.63 -11.77 0.02
CA ASP A 288 23.88 -13.20 -0.19
C ASP A 288 22.54 -13.91 -0.07
N TYR A 289 21.96 -14.26 -1.22
CA TYR A 289 20.68 -14.94 -1.28
C TYR A 289 20.73 -16.30 -0.60
N ASP A 290 21.91 -16.93 -0.59
CA ASP A 290 22.14 -18.18 0.12
C ASP A 290 22.11 -17.99 1.64
N LYS A 291 22.63 -16.85 2.14
CA LYS A 291 22.55 -16.52 3.56
C LYS A 291 21.14 -16.17 3.99
N LEU A 292 20.40 -15.41 3.17
CA LEU A 292 18.98 -15.12 3.41
C LEU A 292 18.11 -16.38 3.33
N ARG A 293 18.43 -17.31 2.42
CA ARG A 293 17.74 -18.59 2.30
C ARG A 293 18.03 -19.47 3.50
N ALA A 294 19.28 -19.56 3.94
CA ALA A 294 19.67 -20.28 5.15
C ALA A 294 19.00 -19.69 6.40
N GLU A 295 18.92 -18.36 6.51
CA GLU A 295 18.25 -17.70 7.66
C GLU A 295 16.74 -17.93 7.65
N VAL A 296 16.09 -17.96 6.48
CA VAL A 296 14.66 -18.31 6.35
C VAL A 296 14.40 -19.80 6.58
N GLU A 297 15.28 -20.69 6.12
CA GLU A 297 15.19 -22.12 6.37
C GLU A 297 15.47 -22.45 7.85
N GLU A 298 16.40 -21.74 8.50
CA GLU A 298 16.66 -21.84 9.94
C GLU A 298 15.48 -21.27 10.76
N GLN A 299 14.85 -20.17 10.33
CA GLN A 299 13.63 -19.66 10.96
C GLN A 299 12.48 -20.65 10.83
N ARG A 300 12.25 -21.23 9.64
CA ARG A 300 11.26 -22.30 9.47
C ARG A 300 11.59 -23.53 10.29
N PHE A 301 12.86 -23.87 10.41
CA PHE A 301 13.29 -24.99 11.25
C PHE A 301 13.07 -24.70 12.73
N ARG A 302 13.36 -23.48 13.20
CA ARG A 302 13.07 -23.03 14.57
C ARG A 302 11.58 -22.98 14.86
N GLU A 303 10.77 -22.45 13.95
CA GLU A 303 9.31 -22.42 14.07
C GLU A 303 8.76 -23.83 14.10
N LYS A 304 9.24 -24.72 13.21
CA LYS A 304 8.84 -26.14 13.22
C LYS A 304 9.27 -26.86 14.50
N MET A 305 10.42 -26.51 15.07
CA MET A 305 10.85 -27.01 16.39
C MET A 305 9.97 -26.45 17.51
N PHE A 306 9.57 -25.18 17.44
CA PHE A 306 8.67 -24.57 18.43
C PHE A 306 7.24 -25.11 18.34
N GLU A 307 6.71 -25.31 17.14
CA GLU A 307 5.40 -25.93 16.88
C GLU A 307 5.40 -27.39 17.35
N ALA A 308 6.50 -28.12 17.16
CA ALA A 308 6.66 -29.46 17.72
C ALA A 308 6.69 -29.47 19.27
N PHE A 309 7.20 -28.40 19.91
CA PHE A 309 7.13 -28.25 21.37
C PHE A 309 5.77 -27.75 21.86
N GLU A 310 5.01 -27.01 21.04
CA GLU A 310 3.64 -26.59 21.35
C GLU A 310 2.70 -27.81 21.31
N ASP A 311 2.92 -28.73 20.37
CA ASP A 311 2.26 -30.04 20.35
C ASP A 311 2.73 -30.98 21.49
N ASP A 312 3.85 -30.70 22.17
CA ASP A 312 4.28 -31.45 23.37
C ASP A 312 3.56 -31.01 24.65
N GLU A 313 2.71 -29.97 24.64
CA GLU A 313 1.65 -29.83 25.67
C GLU A 313 0.65 -31.01 25.62
N ARG A 314 0.70 -31.83 24.55
CA ARG A 314 0.03 -33.13 24.49
C ARG A 314 0.64 -34.15 25.44
N LEU A 315 1.91 -34.06 25.86
CA LEU A 315 2.50 -34.97 26.84
C LEU A 315 1.92 -34.75 28.23
N ASP A 316 1.67 -33.50 28.65
CA ASP A 316 0.93 -33.21 29.89
C ASP A 316 -0.52 -33.74 29.81
N SER A 317 -1.14 -33.67 28.61
CA SER A 317 -2.48 -34.24 28.39
C SER A 317 -2.49 -35.78 28.36
N LEU A 318 -1.42 -36.41 27.87
CA LEU A 318 -1.24 -37.87 27.82
C LEU A 318 -0.83 -38.41 29.19
N GLU A 319 -0.02 -37.69 29.96
CA GLU A 319 0.35 -38.00 31.34
C GLU A 319 -0.86 -37.83 32.27
N ALA A 320 -1.68 -36.79 32.09
CA ALA A 320 -2.96 -36.65 32.79
C ALA A 320 -3.89 -37.83 32.45
N ARG A 321 -4.00 -38.19 31.17
CA ARG A 321 -4.83 -39.31 30.72
C ARG A 321 -4.28 -40.68 31.16
N LEU A 322 -2.97 -40.91 31.19
CA LEU A 322 -2.37 -42.17 31.69
C LEU A 322 -2.50 -42.30 33.21
N ASN A 323 -2.39 -41.18 33.94
CA ASN A 323 -2.65 -41.14 35.38
C ASN A 323 -4.14 -41.39 35.71
N ASP A 324 -5.07 -41.10 34.79
CA ASP A 324 -6.49 -41.43 34.96
C ASP A 324 -6.80 -42.94 34.80
N PHE A 325 -6.02 -43.69 34.02
CA PHE A 325 -6.22 -45.14 33.82
C PHE A 325 -5.52 -46.03 34.84
N ALA A 326 -4.54 -45.51 35.58
CA ALA A 326 -4.00 -46.21 36.73
C ALA A 326 -4.99 -46.07 37.90
N HIS A 327 -5.94 -47.01 38.00
CA HIS A 327 -6.85 -47.17 39.13
C HIS A 327 -6.08 -47.64 40.38
N ILE A 328 -5.18 -46.79 40.86
CA ILE A 328 -4.52 -46.93 42.15
C ILE A 328 -5.59 -46.58 43.19
N PRO A 329 -6.00 -47.52 44.06
CA PRO A 329 -7.01 -47.26 45.08
C PRO A 329 -6.62 -46.02 45.88
N GLY A 330 -7.56 -45.09 46.09
CA GLY A 330 -7.29 -43.75 46.62
C GLY A 330 -6.36 -43.72 47.83
N ARG A 331 -6.44 -44.69 48.74
CA ARG A 331 -5.56 -44.78 49.91
C ARG A 331 -4.05 -44.88 49.61
N TRP A 332 -3.66 -45.33 48.41
CA TRP A 332 -2.26 -45.43 47.97
C TRP A 332 -1.83 -44.26 47.07
N ARG A 333 -2.75 -43.39 46.64
CA ARG A 333 -2.36 -42.07 46.16
C ARG A 333 -1.95 -41.25 47.39
N PRO A 334 -0.74 -40.68 47.45
CA PRO A 334 -0.42 -39.70 48.48
C PRO A 334 -1.33 -38.48 48.26
N GLY A 335 -2.50 -38.47 48.90
CA GLY A 335 -3.57 -37.48 48.70
C GLY A 335 -5.00 -38.02 48.49
N GLY A 336 -5.24 -39.34 48.59
CA GLY A 336 -6.58 -39.90 48.35
C GLY A 336 -7.57 -39.84 49.53
N GLY A 337 -7.75 -38.66 50.10
CA GLY A 337 -8.90 -38.28 50.91
C GLY A 337 -9.71 -37.21 50.18
N ALA A 338 -10.96 -37.54 49.84
CA ALA A 338 -12.02 -36.65 49.32
C ALA A 338 -11.75 -35.89 48.00
N LYS A 339 -12.85 -35.60 47.28
CA LYS A 339 -12.89 -35.10 45.89
C LYS A 339 -12.50 -33.61 45.72
N SER A 340 -11.58 -33.08 46.53
CA SER A 340 -11.04 -31.73 46.37
C SER A 340 -9.52 -31.71 46.40
N GLY A 341 -8.89 -32.60 45.61
CA GLY A 341 -7.45 -32.63 45.37
C GLY A 341 -6.92 -31.42 44.58
N LYS A 342 -7.46 -30.22 44.83
CA LYS A 342 -6.74 -28.98 44.60
C LYS A 342 -5.66 -28.99 45.68
N THR A 343 -4.41 -29.25 45.28
CA THR A 343 -3.25 -29.32 46.15
C THR A 343 -3.39 -28.25 47.23
N ILE A 344 -3.59 -28.64 48.49
CA ILE A 344 -3.80 -27.71 49.62
C ILE A 344 -2.64 -26.69 49.73
N TYR A 345 -1.49 -27.02 49.14
CA TYR A 345 -0.30 -26.18 49.05
C TYR A 345 -0.24 -25.25 47.84
N ASP A 346 -1.21 -25.27 46.91
CA ASP A 346 -1.31 -24.23 45.90
C ASP A 346 -1.77 -22.94 46.56
N ASP A 347 -1.10 -21.84 46.24
CA ASP A 347 -1.17 -20.55 46.95
C ASP A 347 -2.58 -19.99 47.08
N THR A 348 -3.49 -20.39 46.20
CA THR A 348 -4.90 -19.97 46.23
C THR A 348 -5.79 -20.82 47.15
N GLY A 349 -5.41 -22.06 47.47
CA GLY A 349 -6.21 -22.99 48.28
C GLY A 349 -6.10 -22.74 49.79
N VAL A 350 -4.96 -22.23 50.27
CA VAL A 350 -4.73 -22.01 51.71
C VAL A 350 -5.63 -20.91 52.28
N ASP A 351 -5.95 -19.88 51.49
CA ASP A 351 -6.85 -18.79 51.91
C ASP A 351 -8.34 -19.18 51.84
N GLU A 352 -8.67 -20.19 51.03
CA GLU A 352 -10.01 -20.78 50.95
C GLU A 352 -10.25 -21.71 52.16
N PHE A 353 -9.27 -22.53 52.52
CA PHE A 353 -9.29 -23.44 53.68
C PHE A 353 -9.50 -22.73 55.03
N LEU A 354 -9.03 -21.48 55.17
CA LEU A 354 -9.20 -20.70 56.41
C LEU A 354 -10.51 -19.92 56.51
N LYS A 355 -11.24 -19.79 55.39
CA LYS A 355 -12.59 -19.21 55.38
C LYS A 355 -13.66 -20.24 55.70
N THR A 356 -13.31 -21.53 55.67
CA THR A 356 -14.18 -22.63 56.09
C THR A 356 -14.49 -22.50 57.58
N ASP A 357 -15.77 -22.58 57.93
CA ASP A 357 -16.24 -22.41 59.31
C ASP A 357 -15.82 -23.62 60.17
N PRO A 358 -15.04 -23.43 61.27
CA PRO A 358 -14.44 -24.54 62.02
C PRO A 358 -15.44 -25.54 62.65
N ARG A 359 -16.74 -25.20 62.72
CA ARG A 359 -17.80 -26.07 63.25
C ARG A 359 -18.16 -27.25 62.35
N HIS A 360 -17.73 -27.20 61.09
CA HIS A 360 -18.06 -28.21 60.08
C HIS A 360 -16.84 -29.01 59.61
N MET A 361 -15.66 -28.76 60.20
CA MET A 361 -14.41 -29.48 59.90
C MET A 361 -14.30 -30.71 60.79
N ASP A 362 -13.74 -31.80 60.28
CA ASP A 362 -13.44 -32.96 61.12
C ASP A 362 -12.29 -32.65 62.09
N ASP A 363 -12.09 -33.51 63.09
CA ASP A 363 -11.11 -33.24 64.15
C ASP A 363 -9.65 -33.16 63.62
N GLU A 364 -9.34 -33.81 62.49
CA GLU A 364 -8.00 -33.80 61.87
C GLU A 364 -7.79 -32.52 61.04
N GLU A 365 -8.78 -32.14 60.23
CA GLU A 365 -8.83 -30.88 59.49
C GLU A 365 -8.82 -29.67 60.44
N TYR A 366 -9.53 -29.77 61.57
CA TYR A 366 -9.52 -28.75 62.62
C TYR A 366 -8.14 -28.64 63.27
N ALA A 367 -7.48 -29.77 63.56
CA ALA A 367 -6.11 -29.77 64.08
C ALA A 367 -5.12 -29.13 63.09
N GLU A 368 -5.26 -29.38 61.79
CA GLU A 368 -4.47 -28.72 60.75
C GLU A 368 -4.79 -27.23 60.62
N TRP A 369 -6.06 -26.84 60.69
CA TRP A 369 -6.50 -25.44 60.72
C TRP A 369 -5.89 -24.68 61.89
N ILE A 370 -5.87 -25.28 63.09
CA ILE A 370 -5.20 -24.71 64.28
C ILE A 370 -3.69 -24.59 64.05
N ARG A 371 -3.02 -25.63 63.54
CA ARG A 371 -1.57 -25.60 63.23
C ARG A 371 -1.24 -24.50 62.22
N LEU A 372 -2.02 -24.39 61.14
CA LEU A 372 -1.86 -23.37 60.09
C LEU A 372 -2.17 -21.96 60.62
N GLY A 373 -3.21 -21.80 61.42
CA GLY A 373 -3.56 -20.53 62.07
C GLY A 373 -2.48 -20.05 63.03
N MET A 374 -1.87 -20.96 63.81
CA MET A 374 -0.74 -20.66 64.67
C MET A 374 0.54 -20.35 63.90
N TYR A 375 0.81 -21.06 62.80
CA TYR A 375 1.95 -20.78 61.92
C TYR A 375 1.84 -19.39 61.28
N ARG A 376 0.63 -19.01 60.79
CA ARG A 376 0.38 -17.67 60.23
C ARG A 376 0.57 -16.55 61.26
N LYS A 377 0.15 -16.76 62.50
CA LYS A 377 0.33 -15.76 63.57
C LYS A 377 1.81 -15.58 63.94
N THR A 378 2.61 -16.64 63.90
CA THR A 378 4.05 -16.60 64.24
C THR A 378 4.93 -16.15 63.07
N HIS A 379 4.52 -16.45 61.83
CA HIS A 379 5.23 -16.13 60.60
C HIS A 379 4.49 -15.09 59.75
N ALA A 380 3.73 -14.19 60.39
CA ALA A 380 2.93 -13.18 59.70
C ALA A 380 3.78 -12.30 58.77
N ASN A 381 5.00 -11.96 59.18
CA ASN A 381 5.95 -11.18 58.38
C ASN A 381 6.43 -11.96 57.15
N GLU A 382 6.73 -13.25 57.30
CA GLU A 382 7.17 -14.11 56.20
C GLU A 382 6.04 -14.30 55.17
N TYR A 383 4.80 -14.47 55.63
CA TYR A 383 3.64 -14.60 54.76
C TYR A 383 3.36 -13.31 53.98
N ALA A 384 3.49 -12.14 54.62
CA ALA A 384 3.38 -10.85 53.96
C ALA A 384 4.47 -10.64 52.89
N GLU A 385 5.70 -11.09 53.15
CA GLU A 385 6.79 -11.06 52.17
C GLU A 385 6.54 -12.03 51.01
N GLN A 386 6.04 -13.24 51.29
CA GLN A 386 5.64 -14.20 50.26
C GLN A 386 4.51 -13.64 49.40
N GLN A 387 3.48 -13.01 49.96
CA GLN A 387 2.41 -12.38 49.18
C GLN A 387 2.94 -11.25 48.31
N ARG A 388 3.84 -10.39 48.81
CA ARG A 388 4.50 -9.37 47.97
C ARG A 388 5.28 -9.98 46.81
N LYS A 389 6.02 -11.07 47.06
CA LYS A 389 6.79 -11.78 46.03
C LYS A 389 5.89 -12.45 45.00
N LYS A 390 4.74 -12.97 45.41
CA LYS A 390 3.75 -13.59 44.51
C LYS A 390 3.00 -12.54 43.69
N ALA A 391 2.59 -11.43 44.31
CA ALA A 391 2.01 -10.28 43.61
C ALA A 391 2.97 -9.73 42.54
N LEU A 392 4.26 -9.54 42.86
CA LEU A 392 5.27 -9.09 41.89
C LEU A 392 5.47 -10.09 40.74
N LYS A 393 5.48 -11.40 41.02
CA LYS A 393 5.56 -12.42 39.96
C LYS A 393 4.32 -12.44 39.08
N ALA A 394 3.13 -12.26 39.67
CA ALA A 394 1.87 -12.20 38.94
C ALA A 394 1.81 -10.95 38.05
N GLU A 395 2.26 -9.80 38.57
CA GLU A 395 2.41 -8.54 37.82
C GLU A 395 3.37 -8.72 36.63
N ARG A 396 4.56 -9.27 36.84
CA ARG A 396 5.52 -9.55 35.76
C ARG A 396 4.95 -10.48 34.69
N ARG A 397 4.22 -11.52 35.09
CA ARG A 397 3.55 -12.45 34.15
C ARG A 397 2.42 -11.75 33.39
N ALA A 398 1.68 -10.85 34.03
CA ALA A 398 0.62 -10.07 33.41
C ALA A 398 1.19 -9.06 32.39
N GLU A 399 2.27 -8.36 32.74
CA GLU A 399 2.99 -7.45 31.84
C GLU A 399 3.57 -8.19 30.63
N GLU A 400 4.18 -9.37 30.85
CA GLU A 400 4.72 -10.17 29.76
C GLU A 400 3.60 -10.66 28.81
N LYS A 401 2.47 -11.12 29.36
CA LYS A 401 1.29 -11.48 28.57
C LYS A 401 0.74 -10.29 27.80
N ALA A 402 0.67 -9.10 28.41
CA ALA A 402 0.24 -7.88 27.75
C ALA A 402 1.17 -7.51 26.58
N ARG A 403 2.49 -7.62 26.77
CA ARG A 403 3.48 -7.41 25.70
C ARG A 403 3.35 -8.42 24.57
N ARG A 404 3.11 -9.70 24.87
CA ARG A 404 2.88 -10.74 23.85
C ARG A 404 1.62 -10.49 23.03
N ILE A 405 0.54 -10.06 23.68
CA ILE A 405 -0.72 -9.72 23.00
C ILE A 405 -0.52 -8.49 22.09
N GLU A 406 0.21 -7.48 22.55
CA GLU A 406 0.53 -6.30 21.75
C GLU A 406 1.38 -6.66 20.52
N THR A 407 2.39 -7.53 20.67
CA THR A 407 3.20 -7.98 19.54
C THR A 407 2.38 -8.81 18.54
N GLN A 408 1.52 -9.72 19.01
CA GLN A 408 0.65 -10.50 18.13
C GLN A 408 -0.35 -9.62 17.37
N ARG A 409 -0.87 -8.56 17.99
CA ARG A 409 -1.74 -7.58 17.31
C ARG A 409 -0.98 -6.83 16.22
N LEU A 410 0.24 -6.38 16.50
CA LEU A 410 1.06 -5.69 15.50
C LEU A 410 1.48 -6.61 14.34
N GLU A 411 1.80 -7.86 14.64
CA GLU A 411 2.15 -8.87 13.63
C GLU A 411 0.98 -9.18 12.71
N LYS A 412 -0.22 -9.40 13.25
CA LYS A 412 -1.43 -9.63 12.46
C LYS A 412 -1.74 -8.45 11.51
N VAL A 413 -1.56 -7.21 11.97
CA VAL A 413 -1.73 -6.02 11.13
C VAL A 413 -0.67 -5.95 10.01
N ALA A 414 0.58 -6.33 10.31
CA ALA A 414 1.65 -6.38 9.32
C ALA A 414 1.41 -7.46 8.24
N GLU A 415 0.88 -8.62 8.63
CA GLU A 415 0.49 -9.69 7.71
C GLU A 415 -0.65 -9.27 6.77
N GLU A 416 -1.71 -8.66 7.32
CA GLU A 416 -2.83 -8.13 6.54
C GLU A 416 -2.37 -7.06 5.54
N GLU A 417 -1.46 -6.16 5.95
CA GLU A 417 -0.86 -5.18 5.04
C GLU A 417 -0.04 -5.85 3.93
N HIS A 418 0.74 -6.88 4.26
CA HIS A 418 1.52 -7.63 3.29
C HIS A 418 0.63 -8.32 2.26
N GLN A 419 -0.49 -8.93 2.69
CA GLN A 419 -1.47 -9.53 1.78
C GLN A 419 -2.13 -8.49 0.89
N ARG A 420 -2.56 -7.35 1.45
CA ARG A 420 -3.12 -6.23 0.66
C ARG A 420 -2.16 -5.76 -0.43
N LYS A 421 -0.88 -5.65 -0.10
CA LYS A 421 0.18 -5.25 -1.05
C LYS A 421 0.43 -6.30 -2.14
N LYS A 422 0.29 -7.60 -1.84
CA LYS A 422 0.36 -8.66 -2.85
C LYS A 422 -0.79 -8.55 -3.84
N LEU A 423 -2.02 -8.44 -3.33
CA LEU A 423 -3.22 -8.28 -4.17
C LEU A 423 -3.14 -7.02 -5.04
N GLU A 424 -2.71 -5.89 -4.49
CA GLU A 424 -2.52 -4.65 -5.26
C GLU A 424 -1.49 -4.84 -6.40
N ARG A 425 -0.39 -5.57 -6.14
CA ARG A 425 0.61 -5.88 -7.18
C ARG A 425 0.03 -6.78 -8.26
N GLU A 426 -0.79 -7.75 -7.91
CA GLU A 426 -1.46 -8.65 -8.86
C GLU A 426 -2.47 -7.89 -9.73
N VAL A 427 -3.31 -7.05 -9.12
CA VAL A 427 -4.25 -6.17 -9.84
C VAL A 427 -3.51 -5.26 -10.81
N ARG A 428 -2.39 -4.65 -10.40
CA ARG A 428 -1.55 -3.84 -11.29
C ARG A 428 -0.95 -4.64 -12.44
N ARG A 429 -0.51 -5.88 -12.19
CA ARG A 429 0.00 -6.78 -13.25
C ARG A 429 -1.10 -7.11 -14.26
N GLN A 430 -2.30 -7.43 -13.79
CA GLN A 430 -3.45 -7.70 -14.67
C GLN A 430 -3.83 -6.47 -15.49
N GLN A 431 -3.85 -5.28 -14.88
CA GLN A 431 -4.13 -4.04 -15.61
C GLN A 431 -3.09 -3.77 -16.69
N TYR A 432 -1.80 -3.90 -16.37
CA TYR A 432 -0.73 -3.75 -17.35
C TYR A 432 -0.86 -4.75 -18.50
N ALA A 433 -1.21 -6.01 -18.21
CA ALA A 433 -1.46 -7.03 -19.24
C ALA A 433 -2.63 -6.67 -20.17
N ARG A 434 -3.69 -6.03 -19.65
CA ARG A 434 -4.82 -5.56 -20.47
C ARG A 434 -4.43 -4.37 -21.35
N GLU A 435 -3.65 -3.43 -20.82
CA GLU A 435 -3.11 -2.31 -21.59
C GLU A 435 -2.21 -2.80 -22.74
N ASP A 436 -1.38 -3.81 -22.48
CA ASP A 436 -0.52 -4.44 -23.49
C ASP A 436 -1.33 -5.15 -24.58
N TYR A 437 -2.37 -5.91 -24.19
CA TYR A 437 -3.32 -6.53 -25.11
C TYR A 437 -4.00 -5.51 -26.04
N GLU A 438 -4.47 -4.38 -25.50
CA GLU A 438 -5.07 -3.31 -26.30
C GLU A 438 -4.05 -2.62 -27.21
N ALA A 439 -2.82 -2.43 -26.74
CA ALA A 439 -1.74 -1.85 -27.54
C ALA A 439 -1.38 -2.75 -28.73
N ARG A 440 -1.21 -4.06 -28.50
CA ARG A 440 -0.93 -5.06 -29.54
C ARG A 440 -2.07 -5.16 -30.56
N TRP A 441 -3.32 -5.10 -30.11
CA TRP A 441 -4.47 -5.04 -31.02
C TRP A 441 -4.45 -3.80 -31.90
N LYS A 442 -4.13 -2.63 -31.34
CA LYS A 442 -3.99 -1.39 -32.11
C LYS A 442 -2.84 -1.49 -33.11
N GLU A 443 -1.70 -2.06 -32.72
CA GLU A 443 -0.57 -2.30 -33.62
C GLU A 443 -0.96 -3.19 -34.82
N LEU A 444 -1.66 -4.30 -34.57
CA LEU A 444 -2.15 -5.17 -35.63
C LEU A 444 -3.14 -4.49 -36.58
N LEU A 445 -3.99 -3.61 -36.07
CA LEU A 445 -4.96 -2.86 -36.88
C LEU A 445 -4.29 -1.72 -37.66
N MET A 446 -3.30 -1.05 -37.08
CA MET A 446 -2.57 0.05 -37.72
C MET A 446 -1.57 -0.43 -38.76
N GLY A 447 -0.83 -1.51 -38.48
CA GLY A 447 0.19 -2.06 -39.39
C GLY A 447 -0.36 -2.48 -40.75
N ARG A 448 -1.68 -2.66 -40.86
CA ARG A 448 -2.35 -2.94 -42.14
C ARG A 448 -2.51 -1.71 -43.04
N ALA A 449 -2.61 -0.50 -42.48
CA ALA A 449 -2.81 0.71 -43.29
C ALA A 449 -1.58 1.02 -44.15
N ASP A 450 -0.40 0.64 -43.65
CA ASP A 450 0.88 0.83 -44.31
C ASP A 450 1.22 -0.43 -45.12
N ASN A 451 0.55 -0.60 -46.27
CA ASN A 451 0.80 -1.66 -47.28
C ASN A 451 2.26 -1.73 -47.78
N SER A 452 3.14 -0.82 -47.33
CA SER A 452 4.51 -0.60 -47.78
C SER A 452 5.55 -1.44 -47.03
N SER A 453 5.19 -2.06 -45.90
CA SER A 453 6.09 -2.96 -45.19
C SER A 453 5.90 -4.38 -45.72
N ALA A 454 6.95 -4.93 -46.33
CA ALA A 454 6.99 -6.31 -46.82
C ALA A 454 6.33 -7.27 -45.80
N GLN A 455 5.29 -7.97 -46.27
CA GLN A 455 4.39 -8.86 -45.53
C GLN A 455 5.06 -9.51 -44.31
N ARG A 456 4.90 -8.90 -43.14
CA ARG A 456 5.36 -9.50 -41.89
C ARG A 456 4.42 -10.67 -41.61
N GLU A 457 4.88 -11.89 -41.91
CA GLU A 457 4.12 -13.12 -41.64
C GLU A 457 3.71 -13.14 -40.17
N LEU A 458 2.40 -13.08 -39.91
CA LEU A 458 1.87 -13.11 -38.56
C LEU A 458 1.93 -14.55 -38.04
N ARG A 459 2.55 -14.76 -36.87
CA ARG A 459 2.56 -16.04 -36.19
C ARG A 459 1.42 -16.14 -35.17
N PHE A 460 1.14 -17.35 -34.71
CA PHE A 460 0.14 -17.68 -33.70
C PHE A 460 0.37 -16.89 -32.40
N HIS A 461 1.64 -16.68 -32.01
CA HIS A 461 2.01 -15.94 -30.80
C HIS A 461 1.88 -14.42 -30.93
N ASP A 462 1.87 -13.89 -32.16
CA ASP A 462 1.76 -12.45 -32.41
C ASP A 462 0.32 -11.97 -32.20
N ILE A 463 -0.66 -12.86 -32.36
CA ILE A 463 -2.06 -12.59 -32.08
C ILE A 463 -2.26 -12.36 -30.57
N PRO A 464 -2.80 -11.20 -30.15
CA PRO A 464 -3.06 -10.92 -28.74
C PRO A 464 -4.27 -11.71 -28.26
N TRP A 465 -4.04 -12.94 -27.81
CA TRP A 465 -5.07 -13.79 -27.21
C TRP A 465 -5.56 -13.21 -25.87
N PRO A 466 -6.87 -13.30 -25.55
CA PRO A 466 -7.46 -12.72 -24.34
C PRO A 466 -7.21 -13.61 -23.10
N ILE A 467 -5.93 -13.89 -22.81
CA ILE A 467 -5.48 -14.68 -21.67
C ILE A 467 -4.28 -14.01 -21.01
N LEU A 468 -4.17 -14.08 -19.67
CA LEU A 468 -3.06 -13.45 -18.94
C LEU A 468 -1.69 -14.05 -19.29
N ALA A 469 -1.63 -15.35 -19.58
CA ALA A 469 -0.39 -16.04 -19.92
C ALA A 469 0.27 -15.49 -21.20
N ALA A 470 -0.54 -15.05 -22.16
CA ALA A 470 -0.06 -14.52 -23.43
C ALA A 470 0.64 -13.16 -23.31
N GLN A 471 0.29 -12.37 -22.28
CA GLN A 471 0.75 -10.99 -22.11
C GLN A 471 1.94 -10.87 -21.14
N ARG A 472 2.50 -12.00 -20.66
CA ARG A 472 3.64 -12.01 -19.73
C ARG A 472 4.99 -11.72 -20.41
N GLN A 473 5.02 -11.58 -21.74
CA GLN A 473 6.24 -11.36 -22.50
C GLN A 473 6.68 -9.89 -22.48
N LYS A 474 6.88 -9.32 -21.28
CA LYS A 474 7.59 -8.06 -21.19
C LYS A 474 9.08 -8.35 -21.26
N PRO A 475 9.84 -7.80 -22.22
CA PRO A 475 11.29 -7.88 -22.18
C PRO A 475 11.74 -7.23 -20.87
N ASP A 476 12.47 -7.97 -20.05
CA ASP A 476 13.07 -7.41 -18.85
C ASP A 476 13.88 -6.17 -19.24
N LYS A 477 13.92 -5.16 -18.35
CA LYS A 477 14.62 -3.88 -18.59
C LYS A 477 16.09 -4.02 -19.02
N ARG A 478 16.65 -5.22 -18.91
CA ARG A 478 18.01 -5.55 -19.35
C ARG A 478 18.10 -5.99 -20.82
N GLY A 479 17.01 -6.00 -21.57
CA GLY A 479 16.99 -6.41 -22.98
C GLY A 479 17.28 -7.90 -23.21
N ALA A 480 17.57 -8.67 -22.17
CA ALA A 480 17.73 -10.11 -22.24
C ALA A 480 16.34 -10.75 -22.09
N ALA A 481 15.79 -11.24 -23.20
CA ALA A 481 14.60 -12.09 -23.22
C ALA A 481 14.91 -13.49 -22.67
N THR A 482 15.45 -13.59 -21.46
CA THR A 482 15.87 -14.85 -20.82
C THR A 482 14.75 -15.56 -20.06
N GLY A 483 13.53 -15.02 -20.09
CA GLY A 483 12.37 -15.76 -19.61
C GLY A 483 11.97 -16.85 -20.61
N PRO A 484 11.57 -18.05 -20.17
CA PRO A 484 11.02 -19.06 -21.06
C PRO A 484 9.81 -18.46 -21.78
N VAL A 485 9.88 -18.41 -23.11
CA VAL A 485 8.76 -17.99 -23.95
C VAL A 485 7.65 -18.98 -23.71
N VAL A 486 6.59 -18.54 -23.00
CA VAL A 486 5.42 -19.39 -22.77
C VAL A 486 4.77 -19.64 -24.13
N VAL A 487 4.91 -20.87 -24.62
CA VAL A 487 4.28 -21.31 -25.87
C VAL A 487 2.79 -21.48 -25.58
N ILE A 488 1.98 -20.58 -26.11
CA ILE A 488 0.52 -20.65 -25.98
C ILE A 488 0.03 -21.78 -26.89
N SER A 489 -0.54 -22.83 -26.32
CA SER A 489 -1.27 -23.89 -27.02
C SER A 489 -2.79 -23.66 -26.96
N LEU A 490 -3.54 -24.42 -27.76
CA LEU A 490 -5.01 -24.40 -27.80
C LEU A 490 -5.64 -24.75 -26.44
N GLU A 491 -4.98 -25.62 -25.68
CA GLU A 491 -5.44 -26.06 -24.36
C GLU A 491 -5.48 -24.92 -23.33
N HIS A 492 -4.65 -23.89 -23.51
CA HIS A 492 -4.64 -22.73 -22.62
C HIS A 492 -5.79 -21.75 -22.88
N LEU A 493 -6.54 -21.89 -23.97
CA LEU A 493 -7.71 -21.08 -24.30
C LEU A 493 -8.96 -21.61 -23.60
N THR A 494 -8.88 -21.79 -22.29
CA THR A 494 -10.01 -22.22 -21.46
C THR A 494 -10.97 -21.08 -21.18
N LYS A 495 -12.23 -21.41 -20.94
CA LYS A 495 -13.26 -20.44 -20.53
C LYS A 495 -12.83 -19.67 -19.27
N GLU A 496 -12.22 -20.33 -18.31
CA GLU A 496 -11.75 -19.75 -17.05
C GLU A 496 -10.65 -18.71 -17.29
N ALA A 497 -9.63 -19.04 -18.09
CA ALA A 497 -8.53 -18.13 -18.41
C ALA A 497 -9.02 -16.88 -19.18
N ILE A 498 -9.97 -17.06 -20.10
CA ILE A 498 -10.59 -15.95 -20.85
C ILE A 498 -11.43 -15.08 -19.91
N THR A 499 -12.17 -15.70 -18.98
CA THR A 499 -13.01 -14.99 -18.00
C THR A 499 -12.15 -14.17 -17.05
N GLU A 500 -11.10 -14.75 -16.49
CA GLU A 500 -10.16 -14.07 -15.58
C GLU A 500 -9.53 -12.85 -16.24
N PHE A 501 -9.16 -12.97 -17.52
CA PHE A 501 -8.57 -11.88 -18.26
C PHE A 501 -9.55 -10.73 -18.55
N LEU A 502 -10.74 -11.05 -19.09
CA LEU A 502 -11.71 -10.06 -19.56
C LEU A 502 -12.56 -9.45 -18.45
N VAL A 503 -12.91 -10.24 -17.44
CA VAL A 503 -13.82 -9.87 -16.37
C VAL A 503 -13.02 -9.86 -15.05
N PRO A 504 -12.55 -8.70 -14.58
CA PRO A 504 -11.93 -8.62 -13.27
C PRO A 504 -12.90 -9.18 -12.21
N PRO A 505 -12.40 -9.93 -11.21
CA PRO A 505 -13.24 -10.43 -10.14
C PRO A 505 -13.93 -9.24 -9.47
N ALA A 506 -15.26 -9.28 -9.41
CA ALA A 506 -16.05 -8.25 -8.76
C ALA A 506 -15.77 -8.31 -7.26
N VAL A 507 -14.98 -7.37 -6.73
CA VAL A 507 -14.74 -7.23 -5.29
C VAL A 507 -15.83 -6.34 -4.65
N SER A 508 -16.78 -5.84 -5.46
CA SER A 508 -17.80 -4.90 -5.03
C SER A 508 -18.97 -5.60 -4.33
N THR A 509 -19.14 -5.34 -3.03
CA THR A 509 -20.29 -5.78 -2.22
C THR A 509 -21.54 -4.92 -2.44
N SER A 510 -21.42 -3.76 -3.09
CA SER A 510 -22.56 -2.85 -3.28
C SER A 510 -23.45 -3.27 -4.45
N PRO A 511 -24.77 -3.44 -4.26
CA PRO A 511 -25.69 -3.86 -5.32
C PRO A 511 -25.78 -2.85 -6.48
N THR A 512 -25.65 -1.55 -6.21
CA THR A 512 -25.69 -0.52 -7.27
C THR A 512 -24.47 -0.56 -8.18
N LEU A 513 -23.30 -0.92 -7.65
CA LEU A 513 -22.09 -1.07 -8.45
C LEU A 513 -22.15 -2.35 -9.30
N GLN A 514 -22.88 -3.36 -8.86
CA GLN A 514 -23.01 -4.62 -9.61
C GLN A 514 -23.74 -4.44 -10.95
N GLU A 515 -24.79 -3.61 -11.04
CA GLU A 515 -25.46 -3.37 -12.32
C GLU A 515 -24.55 -2.66 -13.35
N ALA A 516 -23.83 -1.64 -12.90
CA ALA A 516 -22.87 -0.93 -13.74
C ALA A 516 -21.73 -1.86 -14.19
N GLU A 517 -21.22 -2.72 -13.29
CA GLU A 517 -20.21 -3.74 -13.60
C GLU A 517 -20.75 -4.81 -14.56
N LYS A 518 -22.00 -5.26 -14.40
CA LYS A 518 -22.66 -6.20 -15.32
C LYS A 518 -22.76 -5.62 -16.73
N LYS A 519 -23.15 -4.34 -16.86
CA LYS A 519 -23.20 -3.65 -18.16
C LYS A 519 -21.80 -3.53 -18.77
N ALA A 520 -20.82 -3.05 -18.00
CA ALA A 520 -19.43 -2.95 -18.45
C ALA A 520 -18.84 -4.32 -18.86
N ARG A 521 -19.23 -5.40 -18.16
CA ARG A 521 -18.88 -6.78 -18.51
C ARG A 521 -19.49 -7.19 -19.85
N LYS A 522 -20.80 -6.97 -20.05
CA LYS A 522 -21.49 -7.28 -21.31
C LYS A 522 -20.89 -6.51 -22.49
N ASP A 523 -20.57 -5.23 -22.31
CA ASP A 523 -19.95 -4.39 -23.34
C ASP A 523 -18.55 -4.90 -23.73
N LYS A 524 -17.71 -5.26 -22.76
CA LYS A 524 -16.38 -5.85 -23.02
C LYS A 524 -16.46 -7.20 -23.72
N LEU A 525 -17.39 -8.07 -23.31
CA LEU A 525 -17.61 -9.36 -23.98
C LEU A 525 -18.08 -9.17 -25.42
N ARG A 526 -18.98 -8.21 -25.66
CA ARG A 526 -19.45 -7.89 -27.02
C ARG A 526 -18.34 -7.32 -27.90
N GLU A 527 -17.53 -6.41 -27.36
CA GLU A 527 -16.39 -5.83 -28.09
C GLU A 527 -15.38 -6.92 -28.48
N THR A 528 -15.00 -7.78 -27.53
CA THR A 528 -14.05 -8.88 -27.79
C THR A 528 -14.62 -9.91 -28.75
N PHE A 529 -15.91 -10.23 -28.65
CA PHE A 529 -16.61 -11.10 -29.61
C PHE A 529 -16.58 -10.52 -31.02
N LEU A 530 -16.78 -9.22 -31.19
CA LEU A 530 -16.68 -8.57 -32.50
C LEU A 530 -15.27 -8.60 -33.08
N ARG A 531 -14.23 -8.56 -32.23
CA ARG A 531 -12.82 -8.70 -32.65
C ARG A 531 -12.48 -10.12 -33.09
N PHE A 532 -13.01 -11.13 -32.39
CA PHE A 532 -12.74 -12.56 -32.64
C PHE A 532 -13.86 -13.26 -33.44
N HIS A 533 -14.72 -12.53 -34.13
CA HIS A 533 -15.75 -13.15 -34.96
C HIS A 533 -15.08 -13.93 -36.12
N PRO A 534 -15.37 -15.23 -36.32
CA PRO A 534 -14.60 -16.09 -37.23
C PRO A 534 -14.54 -15.53 -38.66
N ASP A 535 -15.69 -15.13 -39.20
CA ASP A 535 -15.79 -14.56 -40.55
C ASP A 535 -15.00 -13.25 -40.73
N LYS A 536 -15.18 -12.29 -39.80
CA LYS A 536 -14.48 -10.99 -39.85
C LYS A 536 -12.98 -11.14 -39.61
N PHE A 537 -12.58 -12.07 -38.76
CA PHE A 537 -11.17 -12.33 -38.49
C PHE A 537 -10.52 -13.00 -39.70
N GLU A 538 -11.17 -14.00 -40.29
CA GLU A 538 -10.68 -14.73 -41.47
C GLU A 538 -10.44 -13.81 -42.66
N GLY A 539 -11.44 -12.98 -43.00
CA GLY A 539 -11.29 -12.00 -44.08
C GLY A 539 -10.25 -10.90 -43.81
N ARG A 540 -9.85 -10.69 -42.54
CA ARG A 540 -8.91 -9.62 -42.17
C ARG A 540 -7.47 -10.06 -41.99
N PHE A 541 -7.24 -11.21 -41.36
CA PHE A 541 -5.92 -11.59 -40.88
C PHE A 541 -5.39 -12.89 -41.48
N MET A 542 -6.25 -13.80 -41.96
CA MET A 542 -5.77 -15.11 -42.45
C MET A 542 -4.85 -15.02 -43.67
N GLN A 543 -4.98 -13.99 -44.49
CA GLN A 543 -4.08 -13.75 -45.63
C GLN A 543 -2.65 -13.40 -45.19
N ILE A 544 -2.49 -12.81 -44.00
CA ILE A 544 -1.21 -12.34 -43.44
C ILE A 544 -0.57 -13.43 -42.55
N ILE A 545 -1.39 -14.33 -42.01
CA ILE A 545 -0.95 -15.45 -41.17
C ILE A 545 -0.23 -16.50 -42.01
N ARG A 546 0.88 -17.01 -41.47
CA ARG A 546 1.67 -18.09 -42.07
C ARG A 546 0.81 -19.33 -42.33
N GLU A 547 0.94 -19.91 -43.52
CA GLU A 547 0.09 -21.02 -43.98
C GLU A 547 0.08 -22.23 -43.04
N SER A 548 1.23 -22.57 -42.44
CA SER A 548 1.36 -23.68 -41.49
C SER A 548 0.57 -23.48 -40.20
N GLU A 549 0.24 -22.23 -39.83
CA GLU A 549 -0.43 -21.90 -38.58
C GLU A 549 -1.91 -21.53 -38.76
N ARG A 550 -2.39 -21.37 -40.02
CA ARG A 550 -3.78 -20.99 -40.31
C ARG A 550 -4.81 -21.94 -39.69
N VAL A 551 -4.52 -23.24 -39.70
CA VAL A 551 -5.42 -24.26 -39.11
C VAL A 551 -5.53 -24.08 -37.60
N ALA A 552 -4.39 -23.96 -36.91
CA ALA A 552 -4.34 -23.74 -35.46
C ALA A 552 -4.99 -22.41 -35.07
N VAL A 553 -4.76 -21.33 -35.83
CA VAL A 553 -5.42 -20.04 -35.58
C VAL A 553 -6.93 -20.13 -35.76
N ARG A 554 -7.43 -20.84 -36.78
CA ARG A 554 -8.87 -21.02 -37.02
C ARG A 554 -9.53 -21.77 -35.86
N GLU A 555 -8.88 -22.83 -35.38
CA GLU A 555 -9.35 -23.60 -34.24
C GLU A 555 -9.38 -22.77 -32.96
N ALA A 556 -8.30 -22.03 -32.68
CA ALA A 556 -8.18 -21.12 -31.53
C ALA A 556 -9.27 -20.04 -31.53
N ILE A 557 -9.52 -19.39 -32.68
CA ILE A 557 -10.60 -18.40 -32.82
C ILE A 557 -11.96 -19.05 -32.57
N GLY A 558 -12.19 -20.24 -33.13
CA GLY A 558 -13.42 -21.00 -32.88
C GLY A 558 -13.63 -21.30 -31.40
N GLN A 559 -12.57 -21.69 -30.69
CA GLN A 559 -12.60 -21.94 -29.24
C GLN A 559 -12.88 -20.67 -28.44
N VAL A 560 -12.22 -19.56 -28.75
CA VAL A 560 -12.47 -18.26 -28.12
C VAL A 560 -13.91 -17.80 -28.36
N ALA A 561 -14.41 -17.88 -29.59
CA ALA A 561 -15.78 -17.50 -29.93
C ALA A 561 -16.83 -18.36 -29.19
N ARG A 562 -16.60 -19.68 -29.07
CA ARG A 562 -17.46 -20.58 -28.27
C ARG A 562 -17.46 -20.17 -26.79
N CYS A 563 -16.29 -19.88 -26.21
CA CYS A 563 -16.18 -19.42 -24.83
C CYS A 563 -16.88 -18.08 -24.60
N LEU A 564 -16.72 -17.12 -25.52
CA LEU A 564 -17.37 -15.81 -25.44
C LEU A 564 -18.89 -15.92 -25.53
N ASN A 565 -19.42 -16.77 -26.41
CA ASN A 565 -20.86 -17.03 -26.50
C ASN A 565 -21.41 -17.64 -25.20
N ALA A 566 -20.71 -18.61 -24.62
CA ALA A 566 -21.08 -19.18 -23.32
C ALA A 566 -21.13 -18.10 -22.22
N LEU A 567 -20.10 -17.24 -22.14
CA LEU A 567 -20.04 -16.15 -21.16
C LEU A 567 -21.12 -15.08 -21.36
N MET A 568 -21.48 -14.77 -22.61
CA MET A 568 -22.59 -13.85 -22.89
C MET A 568 -23.94 -14.46 -22.47
N SER A 569 -24.14 -15.77 -22.66
CA SER A 569 -25.37 -16.45 -22.24
C SER A 569 -25.52 -16.53 -20.71
N GLU A 570 -24.44 -16.81 -19.97
CA GLU A 570 -24.45 -16.86 -18.49
C GLU A 570 -24.80 -15.52 -17.85
N GLY A 571 -24.34 -14.42 -18.44
CA GLY A 571 -24.68 -13.08 -17.99
C GLY A 571 -26.17 -12.71 -18.18
N THR A 572 -26.94 -13.50 -18.94
CA THR A 572 -28.40 -13.30 -19.08
C THR A 572 -29.20 -14.18 -18.13
N GLN A 573 -28.74 -15.38 -17.82
CA GLN A 573 -29.43 -16.29 -16.89
C GLN A 573 -29.40 -15.77 -15.45
N ASN A 574 -28.29 -15.16 -15.02
CA ASN A 574 -28.15 -14.57 -13.69
C ASN A 574 -28.99 -13.30 -13.46
N ASP A 575 -29.68 -12.79 -14.47
CA ASP A 575 -30.60 -11.64 -14.32
C ASP A 575 -32.07 -12.09 -14.17
N VAL A 576 -32.37 -13.37 -14.42
CA VAL A 576 -33.74 -13.94 -14.35
C VAL A 576 -33.98 -14.73 -13.07
N SER A 577 -32.91 -15.19 -12.42
CA SER A 577 -32.94 -15.79 -11.07
C SER A 577 -32.69 -14.73 -10.02
#